data_AF-A0A426YA73-F1
#
_entry.id   AF-A0A426YA73-F1
#
_cell.length_a   1.000
_cell.length_b   1.000
_cell.length_c   1.000
_cell.angle_alpha   90.00
_cell.angle_beta   90.00
_cell.angle_gamma   90.00
#
_symmetry.space_group_name_H-M   'P 1'
#
loop_
_entity.id
_entity.type
_entity.pdbx_description
1 polymer ?
#
loop_
_entity_poly.entity_id
_entity_poly.type
_entity_poly.pdbx_seq_one_letter_code
_entity_poly.pdbx_strand_id
1 'polypeptide(L)'
;MILDAISALNDKNGCNKSAISKYMEIKYSDLLPSHWSLLTAHLAGMKDSGSLLFIKNNYFMPGSDAPPKRGRGRPPKPKPVLPPGTVLPPRRPRGRPSKPKDPLAAAVANDPLNNVLNISSDLVMFSFLEC
;
A
#
# COMPACT_ATOMS: atom_id res chain seq x y z
N MET A 1 9.13 17.68 1.98
CA MET A 1 10.24 16.78 1.63
C MET A 1 10.11 16.15 0.24
N ILE A 2 9.21 15.18 0.02
CA ILE A 2 9.09 14.53 -1.32
C ILE A 2 8.56 15.49 -2.39
N LEU A 3 7.54 16.30 -2.07
CA LEU A 3 6.99 17.28 -3.02
C LEU A 3 8.04 18.31 -3.45
N ASP A 4 8.85 18.80 -2.51
CA ASP A 4 9.94 19.74 -2.79
C ASP A 4 10.99 19.11 -3.71
N ALA A 5 11.28 17.81 -3.53
CA ALA A 5 12.20 17.08 -4.39
C ALA A 5 11.68 16.97 -5.82
N ILE A 6 10.41 16.60 -5.99
CA ILE A 6 9.76 16.50 -7.31
C ILE A 6 9.71 17.88 -7.99
N SER A 7 9.37 18.92 -7.23
CA SER A 7 9.34 20.31 -7.70
C SER A 7 10.73 20.88 -8.03
N ALA A 8 11.80 20.34 -7.46
CA ALA A 8 13.15 20.79 -7.77
C ALA A 8 13.74 20.06 -8.98
N LEU A 9 13.42 18.77 -9.14
CA LEU A 9 13.87 17.96 -10.26
C LEU A 9 13.15 18.33 -11.57
N ASN A 10 11.85 18.72 -11.51
CA ASN A 10 11.07 19.20 -12.67
C ASN A 10 11.24 18.35 -13.95
N ASP A 11 11.40 17.03 -13.79
CA ASP A 11 11.61 16.12 -14.91
C ASP A 11 10.32 15.96 -15.73
N LYS A 12 10.43 16.15 -17.05
CA LYS A 12 9.29 15.99 -17.99
C LYS A 12 8.68 14.59 -17.96
N ASN A 13 9.52 13.59 -17.68
CA ASN A 13 9.12 12.18 -17.61
C ASN A 13 8.72 11.75 -16.19
N GLY A 14 8.64 12.70 -15.24
CA GLY A 14 8.43 12.43 -13.82
C GLY A 14 9.71 12.01 -13.12
N CYS A 15 9.61 11.89 -11.79
CA CYS A 15 10.76 11.59 -10.95
C CYS A 15 10.78 10.11 -10.56
N ASN A 16 11.93 9.46 -10.71
CA ASN A 16 12.14 8.10 -10.22
C ASN A 16 12.46 8.08 -8.72
N LYS A 17 12.16 6.97 -8.05
CA LYS A 17 12.46 6.80 -6.61
C LYS A 17 13.93 7.05 -6.28
N SER A 18 14.86 6.57 -7.12
CA SER A 18 16.29 6.79 -6.96
C SER A 18 16.70 8.26 -7.16
N ALA A 19 16.05 8.99 -8.07
CA ALA A 19 16.32 10.41 -8.28
C ALA A 19 15.89 11.23 -7.05
N ILE A 20 14.73 10.91 -6.49
CA ILE A 20 14.22 11.54 -5.26
C ILE A 20 15.17 11.24 -4.09
N SER A 21 15.59 9.98 -3.92
CA SER A 21 16.55 9.57 -2.88
C SER A 21 17.85 10.38 -2.94
N LYS A 22 18.47 10.46 -4.11
CA LYS A 22 19.71 11.21 -4.33
C LYS A 22 19.53 12.70 -4.02
N TYR A 23 18.42 13.30 -4.47
CA TYR A 23 18.13 14.70 -4.15
C TYR A 23 18.02 14.92 -2.64
N MET A 24 17.39 13.98 -1.93
CA MET A 24 17.24 14.07 -0.48
C MET A 24 18.60 13.98 0.22
N GLU A 25 19.45 13.02 -0.15
CA GLU A 25 20.81 12.87 0.40
C GLU A 25 21.66 14.13 0.21
N ILE A 26 21.56 14.78 -0.95
CA ILE A 26 22.32 15.99 -1.26
C ILE A 26 21.79 17.20 -0.49
N LYS A 27 20.46 17.35 -0.39
CA LYS A 27 19.83 18.52 0.22
C LYS A 27 19.75 18.45 1.74
N TYR A 28 19.63 17.26 2.31
CA TYR A 28 19.49 17.04 3.74
C TYR A 28 20.65 16.16 4.22
N SER A 29 21.69 16.80 4.73
CA SER A 29 22.93 16.17 5.21
C SER A 29 22.74 15.26 6.42
N ASP A 30 21.65 15.43 7.19
CA ASP A 30 21.36 14.68 8.42
C ASP A 30 20.26 13.62 8.23
N LEU A 31 20.23 12.97 7.07
CA LEU A 31 19.27 11.90 6.82
C LEU A 31 19.70 10.60 7.51
N LEU A 32 18.71 9.94 8.13
CA LEU A 32 18.88 8.61 8.69
C LEU A 32 19.41 7.63 7.61
N PRO A 33 20.31 6.70 7.96
CA PRO A 33 20.86 5.71 7.01
C PRO A 33 19.80 4.82 6.34
N SER A 34 18.58 4.75 6.88
CA SER A 34 17.45 3.97 6.34
C SER A 34 16.40 4.83 5.65
N HIS A 35 16.78 5.93 4.99
CA HIS A 35 15.82 6.80 4.29
C HIS A 35 15.12 6.07 3.13
N TRP A 36 15.75 5.06 2.51
CA TRP A 36 15.16 4.33 1.39
C TRP A 36 13.85 3.62 1.73
N SER A 37 13.80 2.95 2.90
CA SER A 37 12.61 2.23 3.36
C SER A 37 11.46 3.20 3.65
N LEU A 38 11.75 4.27 4.40
CA LEU A 38 10.83 5.35 4.74
C LEU A 38 10.29 6.06 3.49
N LEU A 39 11.17 6.34 2.52
CA LEU A 39 10.78 6.94 1.25
C LEU A 39 9.78 6.05 0.50
N THR A 40 9.99 4.73 0.50
CA THR A 40 9.07 3.76 -0.12
C THR A 40 7.68 3.83 0.49
N ALA A 41 7.61 3.77 1.82
CA ALA A 41 6.35 3.81 2.54
C ALA A 41 5.61 5.13 2.30
N HIS A 42 6.33 6.26 2.32
CA HIS A 42 5.73 7.56 2.12
C HIS A 42 5.20 7.75 0.68
N LEU A 43 5.97 7.33 -0.33
CA LEU A 43 5.52 7.36 -1.73
C LEU A 43 4.29 6.48 -1.97
N ALA A 44 4.23 5.29 -1.36
CA ALA A 44 3.07 4.42 -1.44
C ALA A 44 1.82 5.08 -0.83
N GLY A 45 1.95 5.67 0.37
CA GLY A 45 0.86 6.42 1.00
C GLY A 45 0.36 7.60 0.16
N MET A 46 1.27 8.38 -0.44
CA MET A 46 0.91 9.52 -1.29
C MET A 46 0.27 9.12 -2.61
N LYS A 47 0.68 7.98 -3.18
CA LYS A 47 0.04 7.38 -4.36
C LYS A 47 -1.39 6.95 -4.02
N ASP A 48 -1.56 6.31 -2.87
CA ASP A 48 -2.85 5.77 -2.44
C ASP A 48 -3.84 6.89 -2.11
N SER A 49 -3.39 7.93 -1.38
CA SER A 49 -4.15 9.15 -1.11
C SER A 49 -4.51 9.92 -2.39
N GLY A 50 -3.75 9.74 -3.46
CA GLY A 50 -3.90 10.47 -4.71
C GLY A 50 -3.18 11.82 -4.72
N SER A 51 -2.28 12.05 -3.76
CA SER A 51 -1.39 13.22 -3.73
C SER A 51 -0.23 13.09 -4.72
N LEU A 52 0.03 11.90 -5.26
CA LEU A 52 0.97 11.64 -6.35
C LEU A 52 0.35 10.71 -7.40
N LEU A 53 0.71 10.93 -8.66
CA LEU A 53 0.44 10.00 -9.76
C LEU A 53 1.65 9.09 -9.95
N PHE A 54 1.39 7.82 -10.24
CA PHE A 54 2.43 6.83 -10.52
C PHE A 54 2.20 6.22 -11.90
N ILE A 55 3.09 6.52 -12.84
CA ILE A 55 2.98 6.13 -14.25
C ILE A 55 4.29 5.51 -14.69
N LYS A 56 4.26 4.25 -15.14
CA LYS A 56 5.44 3.54 -15.68
C LYS A 56 6.69 3.72 -14.79
N ASN A 57 6.56 3.51 -13.48
CA ASN A 57 7.60 3.66 -12.46
C ASN A 57 8.06 5.10 -12.13
N ASN A 58 7.46 6.13 -12.74
CA ASN A 58 7.75 7.52 -12.45
C ASN A 58 6.64 8.14 -11.59
N TYR A 59 7.04 9.00 -10.65
CA TYR A 59 6.15 9.75 -9.77
C TYR A 59 5.96 11.17 -10.29
N PHE A 60 4.71 11.64 -10.29
CA PHE A 60 4.33 12.98 -10.73
C PHE A 60 3.46 13.67 -9.68
N MET A 61 3.55 15.00 -9.63
CA MET A 61 2.55 15.81 -8.96
C MET A 61 1.22 15.74 -9.73
N PRO A 62 0.10 15.47 -9.05
CA PRO A 62 -1.20 15.55 -9.66
C PRO A 62 -1.49 17.02 -9.97
N GLY A 63 -1.92 17.30 -11.21
CA GLY A 63 -2.39 18.62 -11.56
C GLY A 63 -3.61 19.02 -10.71
N SER A 64 -3.82 20.33 -10.54
CA SER A 64 -4.97 20.90 -9.81
C SER A 64 -6.34 20.44 -10.32
N ASP A 65 -6.40 19.84 -11.52
CA ASP A 65 -7.62 19.35 -12.17
C ASP A 65 -7.94 17.87 -11.86
N ALA A 66 -7.14 17.18 -11.05
CA ALA A 66 -7.43 15.78 -10.73
C ALA A 66 -8.70 15.70 -9.86
N PRO A 67 -9.80 15.05 -10.33
CA PRO A 67 -11.00 14.92 -9.53
C PRO A 67 -10.66 14.16 -8.24
N PRO A 68 -11.13 14.63 -7.06
CA PRO A 68 -10.83 13.98 -5.79
C PRO A 68 -11.19 12.49 -5.87
N LYS A 69 -10.24 11.62 -5.49
CA LYS A 69 -10.52 10.18 -5.36
C LYS A 69 -11.69 10.02 -4.39
N ARG A 70 -12.87 9.78 -4.94
CA ARG A 70 -14.08 9.46 -4.17
C ARG A 70 -13.74 8.22 -3.34
N GLY A 71 -13.82 8.34 -2.03
CA GLY A 71 -13.60 7.22 -1.12
C GLY A 71 -14.45 6.02 -1.51
N ARG A 72 -13.99 4.81 -1.15
CA ARG A 72 -14.79 3.59 -1.32
C ARG A 72 -16.12 3.73 -0.55
N GLY A 73 -17.18 3.98 -1.31
CA GLY A 73 -18.56 4.02 -0.81
C GLY A 73 -18.86 5.22 0.08
N ARG A 74 -20.09 5.71 0.00
CA ARG A 74 -20.64 6.68 0.97
C ARG A 74 -20.28 6.26 2.40
N PRO A 75 -19.99 7.21 3.30
CA PRO A 75 -19.98 6.95 4.74
C PRO A 75 -21.22 6.11 5.11
N PRO A 76 -21.11 5.07 5.95
CA PRO A 76 -22.26 4.27 6.36
C PRO A 76 -23.32 5.21 6.92
N LYS A 77 -24.49 5.23 6.28
CA LYS A 77 -25.60 6.09 6.71
C LYS A 77 -25.89 5.78 8.20
N PRO A 78 -25.99 6.79 9.08
CA PRO A 78 -26.28 6.56 10.48
C PRO A 78 -27.55 5.72 10.62
N LYS A 79 -27.46 4.62 11.37
CA LYS A 79 -28.63 3.79 11.64
C LYS A 79 -29.53 4.57 12.60
N PRO A 80 -30.80 4.84 12.27
CA PRO A 80 -31.72 5.42 13.23
C PRO A 80 -31.88 4.48 14.43
N VAL A 81 -31.90 5.05 15.64
CA VAL A 81 -32.16 4.32 16.87
C VAL A 81 -33.61 3.84 16.81
N LEU A 82 -33.83 2.55 16.54
CA LEU A 82 -35.16 1.97 16.53
C LEU A 82 -35.65 1.80 17.97
N PRO A 83 -36.95 2.02 18.24
CA PRO A 83 -37.53 1.81 19.57
C PRO A 83 -37.35 0.35 20.02
N PRO A 84 -37.17 0.08 21.33
CA PRO A 84 -37.02 -1.28 21.85
C PRO A 84 -38.29 -2.09 21.55
N GLY A 85 -38.16 -3.18 20.77
CA GLY A 85 -39.27 -4.09 20.47
C GLY A 85 -39.45 -4.44 18.98
N THR A 86 -38.76 -3.75 18.06
CA THR A 86 -38.92 -4.03 16.63
C THR A 86 -38.08 -5.23 16.20
N VAL A 87 -38.75 -6.36 15.94
CA VAL A 87 -38.15 -7.56 15.33
C VAL A 87 -37.79 -7.25 13.87
N LEU A 88 -36.50 -7.12 13.57
CA LEU A 88 -36.03 -6.92 12.19
C LEU A 88 -36.22 -8.22 11.38
N PRO A 89 -36.72 -8.14 10.13
CA PRO A 89 -36.83 -9.32 9.29
C PRO A 89 -35.44 -9.88 8.97
N PRO A 90 -35.32 -11.22 8.79
CA PRO A 90 -34.05 -11.85 8.46
C PRO A 90 -33.46 -11.26 7.17
N ARG A 91 -32.14 -11.01 7.19
CA ARG A 91 -31.42 -10.46 6.04
C ARG A 91 -31.56 -11.42 4.85
N ARG A 92 -31.94 -10.88 3.69
CA ARG A 92 -32.04 -11.65 2.45
C ARG A 92 -30.69 -12.34 2.16
N PRO A 93 -30.68 -13.62 1.79
CA PRO A 93 -29.45 -14.31 1.43
C PRO A 93 -28.78 -13.58 0.27
N ARG A 94 -27.45 -13.52 0.29
CA ARG A 94 -26.67 -12.99 -0.83
C ARG A 94 -27.07 -13.78 -2.07
N GLY A 95 -27.53 -13.10 -3.13
CA GLY A 95 -27.99 -13.72 -4.38
C GLY A 95 -26.92 -14.47 -5.17
N ARG A 96 -25.75 -14.72 -4.57
CA ARG A 96 -24.69 -15.53 -5.12
C ARG A 96 -24.67 -16.86 -4.37
N PRO A 97 -24.89 -17.99 -5.05
CA PRO A 97 -24.71 -19.32 -4.46
C PRO A 97 -23.32 -19.41 -3.80
N SER A 98 -23.27 -19.94 -2.58
CA SER A 98 -22.00 -20.25 -1.93
C SER A 98 -21.28 -21.29 -2.78
N LYS A 99 -20.02 -21.02 -3.11
CA LYS A 99 -19.16 -22.00 -3.78
C LYS A 99 -19.04 -23.24 -2.87
N PRO A 100 -19.22 -24.46 -3.39
CA PRO A 100 -19.03 -25.67 -2.60
C PRO A 100 -17.59 -25.70 -2.09
N LYS A 101 -17.41 -26.14 -0.84
CA LYS A 101 -16.10 -26.35 -0.25
C LYS A 101 -15.65 -27.75 -0.63
N ASP A 102 -14.58 -27.83 -1.42
CA ASP A 102 -13.94 -29.10 -1.72
C ASP A 102 -13.28 -29.65 -0.44
N PRO A 103 -13.58 -30.89 -0.02
CA PRO A 103 -13.05 -31.47 1.23
C PRO A 103 -11.53 -31.66 1.22
N LEU A 104 -10.88 -31.52 0.06
CA LEU A 104 -9.43 -31.66 -0.10
C LEU A 104 -8.63 -30.43 0.39
N ALA A 105 -9.26 -29.24 0.43
CA ALA A 105 -8.58 -28.00 0.79
C ALA A 105 -8.30 -27.84 2.31
N ALA A 106 -8.96 -28.65 3.16
CA ALA A 106 -8.76 -28.61 4.61
C ALA A 106 -7.47 -29.30 5.06
N ALA A 107 -6.90 -30.21 4.25
CA ALA A 107 -5.74 -31.01 4.63
C ALA A 107 -4.39 -30.28 4.44
N VAL A 108 -4.32 -29.26 3.58
CA VAL A 108 -3.07 -28.53 3.25
C VAL A 108 -2.67 -27.51 4.32
N ALA A 109 -3.52 -27.28 5.33
CA ALA A 109 -3.24 -26.29 6.38
C ALA A 109 -2.25 -26.77 7.47
N ASN A 110 -1.78 -28.03 7.42
CA ASN A 110 -0.90 -28.61 8.44
C ASN A 110 0.37 -29.28 7.86
N ASP A 111 0.97 -28.73 6.81
CA ASP A 111 2.25 -29.26 6.28
C ASP A 111 3.46 -28.55 6.94
N PRO A 112 4.32 -29.27 7.72
CA PRO A 112 5.45 -28.68 8.45
C PRO A 112 6.66 -28.30 7.59
N LEU A 113 6.61 -28.47 6.27
CA LEU A 113 7.78 -28.24 5.39
C LEU A 113 7.98 -26.80 4.94
N ASN A 114 7.04 -25.88 5.22
CA ASN A 114 7.19 -24.47 4.86
C ASN A 114 8.17 -23.69 5.75
N ASN A 115 8.68 -24.29 6.84
CA ASN A 115 9.65 -23.64 7.72
C ASN A 115 11.12 -23.83 7.27
N VAL A 116 11.41 -24.79 6.40
CA VAL A 116 12.79 -25.04 5.93
C VAL A 116 13.20 -24.07 4.81
N LEU A 117 12.25 -23.57 4.03
CA LEU A 117 12.52 -22.66 2.90
C LEU A 117 12.70 -21.19 3.31
N ASN A 118 12.32 -20.80 4.54
CA ASN A 118 12.56 -19.45 5.05
C ASN A 118 13.94 -19.30 5.72
N ILE A 119 14.56 -20.40 6.15
CA ILE A 119 15.85 -20.37 6.85
C ILE A 119 17.01 -20.18 5.86
N SER A 120 16.86 -20.64 4.62
CA SER A 120 17.89 -20.51 3.58
C SER A 120 18.01 -19.09 3.00
N SER A 121 16.94 -18.29 3.02
CA SER A 121 16.97 -16.91 2.53
C SER A 121 17.60 -15.92 3.52
N ASP A 122 17.45 -16.15 4.83
CA ASP A 122 17.96 -15.23 5.85
C ASP A 122 19.48 -15.31 6.02
N LEU A 123 20.08 -16.49 5.78
CA LEU A 123 21.53 -16.68 5.87
C LEU A 123 22.29 -16.10 4.65
N VAL A 124 21.61 -15.95 3.51
CA VAL A 124 22.18 -15.29 2.31
C VAL A 124 22.19 -13.77 2.47
N MET A 125 21.28 -13.20 3.25
CA MET A 125 21.24 -11.75 3.50
C MET A 125 22.24 -11.28 4.57
N PHE A 126 22.74 -12.17 5.43
CA PHE A 126 23.72 -11.81 6.46
C PHE A 126 25.17 -11.73 5.93
N SER A 127 25.47 -12.35 4.79
CA SER A 127 26.84 -12.40 4.23
C SER A 127 27.18 -11.26 3.27
N PHE A 128 26.26 -10.34 2.99
CA PHE A 128 26.46 -9.24 2.03
C PHE A 128 26.65 -7.86 2.68
N LEU A 129 26.77 -7.80 4.01
CA LEU A 129 26.87 -6.53 4.76
C LEU A 129 28.27 -6.23 5.33
N GLU A 130 29.28 -7.03 4.97
CA GLU A 130 30.68 -6.77 5.33
C GLU A 130 31.55 -6.86 4.07
N CYS A 131 31.55 -5.76 3.31
CA CYS A 131 32.59 -5.34 2.34
C CYS A 131 32.47 -3.83 2.14
#